data_AF-A0A973WDS4-F1
#
_entry.id   AF-A0A973WDS4-F1
#
_cell.length_a   1.000
_cell.length_b   1.000
_cell.length_c   1.000
_cell.angle_alpha   90.00
_cell.angle_beta   90.00
_cell.angle_gamma   90.00
#
_symmetry.space_group_name_H-M   'P 1'
#
loop_
_entity.id
_entity.type
_entity.pdbx_description
1 polymer ?
#
loop_
_entity_poly.entity_id
_entity_poly.type
_entity_poly.pdbx_seq_one_letter_code
_entity_poly.pdbx_strand_id
1 'polypeptide(L)'
;MRAQETLFSAIYPWECDINDALSIDRYFERFDEADRQFRLISNLTETTVGQRRVRIARIHNHLKPHDLVSLHSYIAFDGPFMMTVVHEMRHAQNDILCATVIDGFQPNTNAVTDVRKRFDAFQGRLDKISIPTLLDIAASHSKSSMDSLMSMGTRICFRGTVFPRDVGPEGTAGDQLVVHAFSQATEHLLLQEGVEANASKGDQFGGTPLQEMKLTWVSPLKAGDVFLVMSALHHQKTGPDLFRHHLFEARTKRTIAICESRKNESTRAPRDAESSEVEDLAFSLETVFPNGKPKRNALFDL
;
A
#
# COMPACT_ATOMS: atom_id res chain seq x y z
N MET A 1 29.88 -0.22 -7.42
CA MET A 1 29.70 -1.32 -6.44
C MET A 1 28.36 -1.96 -6.70
N ARG A 2 28.23 -3.28 -6.61
CA ARG A 2 27.09 -4.03 -7.15
C ARG A 2 26.12 -4.37 -6.02
N ALA A 3 24.83 -4.10 -6.24
CA ALA A 3 23.77 -4.56 -5.34
C ALA A 3 23.83 -6.10 -5.18
N GLN A 4 23.40 -6.60 -4.02
CA GLN A 4 23.42 -8.02 -3.70
C GLN A 4 22.19 -8.71 -4.26
N GLU A 5 22.36 -9.79 -5.00
CA GLU A 5 21.25 -10.64 -5.41
C GLU A 5 20.66 -11.35 -4.19
N THR A 6 19.40 -11.05 -3.88
CA THR A 6 18.75 -11.50 -2.64
C THR A 6 17.57 -12.41 -2.88
N LEU A 7 16.96 -12.41 -4.07
CA LEU A 7 15.87 -13.32 -4.39
C LEU A 7 15.78 -13.56 -5.90
N PHE A 8 15.49 -14.80 -6.29
CA PHE A 8 15.04 -15.17 -7.62
C PHE A 8 13.63 -15.74 -7.50
N SER A 9 12.71 -15.29 -8.35
CA SER A 9 11.30 -15.69 -8.24
C SER A 9 10.64 -15.74 -9.61
N ALA A 10 9.68 -16.64 -9.77
CA ALA A 10 8.76 -16.67 -10.89
C ALA A 10 7.41 -16.11 -10.45
N ILE A 11 6.67 -15.51 -11.38
CA ILE A 11 5.29 -15.06 -11.15
C ILE A 11 4.31 -16.13 -11.62
N TYR A 12 3.39 -16.53 -10.75
CA TYR A 12 2.36 -17.50 -11.08
C TYR A 12 1.00 -16.82 -11.33
N PRO A 13 0.14 -17.41 -12.19
CA PRO A 13 -1.17 -16.84 -12.49
C PRO A 13 -2.06 -16.57 -11.27
N TRP A 14 -1.99 -17.41 -10.23
CA TRP A 14 -2.79 -17.24 -9.00
C TRP A 14 -2.29 -16.13 -8.07
N GLU A 15 -1.14 -15.51 -8.40
CA GLU A 15 -0.60 -14.33 -7.70
C GLU A 15 -1.02 -13.03 -8.38
N CYS A 16 -1.69 -13.11 -9.53
CA CYS A 16 -2.12 -11.95 -10.29
C CYS A 16 -3.54 -11.53 -9.90
N ASP A 17 -3.80 -10.24 -10.02
CA ASP A 17 -5.11 -9.65 -9.78
C ASP A 17 -6.03 -9.82 -11.00
N ILE A 18 -7.19 -9.17 -10.95
CA ILE A 18 -8.20 -9.20 -12.01
C ILE A 18 -7.72 -8.59 -13.34
N ASN A 19 -6.60 -7.87 -13.35
CA ASN A 19 -5.99 -7.21 -14.51
C ASN A 19 -4.82 -8.02 -15.10
N ASP A 20 -4.63 -9.27 -14.66
CA ASP A 20 -3.52 -10.12 -15.09
C ASP A 20 -2.14 -9.51 -14.76
N ALA A 21 -2.08 -8.73 -13.68
CA ALA A 21 -0.87 -8.14 -13.14
C ALA A 21 -0.59 -8.69 -11.73
N LEU A 22 0.68 -8.83 -11.36
CA LEU A 22 1.07 -9.24 -10.01
C LEU A 22 0.41 -8.33 -8.97
N SER A 23 -0.29 -8.91 -8.00
CA SER A 23 -0.98 -8.13 -6.99
C SER A 23 0.02 -7.46 -6.03
N ILE A 24 -0.36 -6.29 -5.48
CA ILE A 24 0.55 -5.47 -4.67
C ILE A 24 1.07 -6.20 -3.43
N ASP A 25 0.25 -7.04 -2.79
CA ASP A 25 0.67 -7.86 -1.65
C ASP A 25 1.75 -8.89 -2.03
N ARG A 26 1.74 -9.38 -3.27
CA ARG A 26 2.74 -10.32 -3.80
C ARG A 26 4.06 -9.66 -4.18
N TYR A 27 4.05 -8.35 -4.48
CA TYR A 27 5.29 -7.56 -4.52
C TYR A 27 5.91 -7.48 -3.12
N PHE A 28 5.11 -7.11 -2.11
CA PHE A 28 5.60 -6.99 -0.73
C PHE A 28 6.10 -8.31 -0.16
N GLU A 29 5.47 -9.44 -0.49
CA GLU A 29 5.98 -10.78 -0.14
C GLU A 29 7.42 -11.00 -0.65
N ARG A 30 7.69 -10.65 -1.91
CA ARG A 30 9.02 -10.79 -2.50
C ARG A 30 10.02 -9.82 -1.87
N PHE A 31 9.61 -8.59 -1.57
CA PHE A 31 10.46 -7.63 -0.87
C PHE A 31 10.73 -8.01 0.58
N ASP A 32 9.77 -8.61 1.29
CA ASP A 32 9.95 -9.16 2.62
C ASP A 32 10.99 -10.28 2.61
N GLU A 33 10.91 -11.18 1.62
CA GLU A 33 11.89 -12.25 1.49
C GLU A 33 13.28 -11.71 1.12
N ALA A 34 13.37 -10.78 0.17
CA ALA A 34 14.63 -10.11 -0.17
C ALA A 34 15.24 -9.36 1.03
N ASP A 35 14.45 -8.68 1.86
CA ASP A 35 14.92 -8.04 3.10
C ASP A 35 15.49 -9.06 4.08
N ARG A 36 14.83 -10.21 4.28
CA ARG A 36 15.36 -11.28 5.15
C ARG A 36 16.70 -11.82 4.65
N GLN A 37 16.80 -12.11 3.35
CA GLN A 37 18.04 -12.59 2.75
C GLN A 37 19.14 -11.52 2.84
N PHE A 38 18.80 -10.25 2.58
CA PHE A 38 19.74 -9.14 2.70
C PHE A 38 20.27 -9.01 4.13
N ARG A 39 19.38 -9.03 5.13
CA ARG A 39 19.76 -8.95 6.55
C ARG A 39 20.70 -10.08 6.96
N LEU A 40 20.45 -11.29 6.47
CA LEU A 40 21.30 -12.45 6.72
C LEU A 40 22.70 -12.25 6.12
N ILE A 41 22.77 -11.82 4.85
CA ILE A 41 24.03 -11.61 4.12
C ILE A 41 24.84 -10.47 4.72
N SER A 42 24.18 -9.35 5.06
CA SER A 42 24.84 -8.15 5.56
C SER A 42 25.02 -8.13 7.08
N ASN A 43 24.45 -9.10 7.80
CA ASN A 43 24.32 -9.09 9.26
C ASN A 43 23.69 -7.77 9.76
N LEU A 44 22.63 -7.32 9.09
CA LEU A 44 21.84 -6.15 9.47
C LEU A 44 20.81 -6.57 10.52
N THR A 45 20.83 -5.90 11.67
CA THR A 45 19.94 -6.17 12.79
C THR A 45 19.34 -4.87 13.32
N GLU A 46 18.13 -4.92 13.87
CA GLU A 46 17.50 -3.75 14.49
C GLU A 46 18.30 -3.21 15.68
N THR A 47 19.07 -4.06 16.36
CA THR A 47 20.02 -3.63 17.41
C THR A 47 21.11 -2.71 16.88
N THR A 48 21.48 -2.85 15.60
CA THR A 48 22.54 -2.04 14.97
C THR A 48 21.99 -0.75 14.37
N VAL A 49 20.83 -0.82 13.71
CA VAL A 49 20.31 0.29 12.88
C VAL A 49 19.01 0.92 13.40
N GLY A 50 18.45 0.38 14.47
CA GLY A 50 17.11 0.72 14.96
C GLY A 50 16.01 0.01 14.18
N GLN A 51 14.76 0.25 14.59
CA GLN A 51 13.58 -0.27 13.89
C GLN A 51 13.36 0.45 12.56
N ARG A 52 12.84 -0.27 11.56
CA ARG A 52 12.38 0.35 10.30
C ARG A 52 11.22 1.29 10.59
N ARG A 53 11.35 2.56 10.20
CA ARG A 53 10.32 3.58 10.42
C ARG A 53 9.24 3.55 9.35
N VAL A 54 9.64 3.33 8.11
CA VAL A 54 8.76 3.42 6.95
C VAL A 54 9.32 2.55 5.83
N ARG A 55 8.41 1.92 5.10
CA ARG A 55 8.70 1.23 3.84
C ARG A 55 7.90 1.91 2.74
N ILE A 56 8.53 2.24 1.62
CA ILE A 56 7.85 2.83 0.48
C ILE A 56 8.16 2.00 -0.77
N ALA A 57 7.12 1.40 -1.33
CA ALA A 57 7.17 0.67 -2.59
C ALA A 57 6.75 1.59 -3.74
N ARG A 58 7.43 1.45 -4.87
CA ARG A 58 7.05 2.04 -6.16
C ARG A 58 6.99 0.93 -7.20
N ILE A 59 5.86 0.83 -7.90
CA ILE A 59 5.67 -0.10 -9.01
C ILE A 59 5.78 0.70 -10.30
N HIS A 60 6.83 0.41 -11.08
CA HIS A 60 7.17 1.10 -12.32
C HIS A 60 6.63 0.36 -13.55
N ASN A 61 6.73 -0.96 -13.54
CA ASN A 61 6.25 -1.86 -14.59
C ASN A 61 5.53 -3.04 -13.94
N HIS A 62 4.28 -3.29 -14.35
CA HIS A 62 3.50 -4.41 -13.85
C HIS A 62 4.04 -5.72 -14.43
N LEU A 63 4.38 -6.65 -13.55
CA LEU A 63 4.72 -8.02 -13.87
C LEU A 63 3.47 -8.83 -14.20
N LYS A 64 3.62 -9.78 -15.11
CA LYS A 64 2.57 -10.66 -15.62
C LYS A 64 2.84 -12.11 -15.21
N PRO A 65 1.85 -13.02 -15.38
CA PRO A 65 2.11 -14.43 -15.19
C PRO A 65 3.29 -14.92 -16.04
N HIS A 66 4.09 -15.81 -15.46
CA HIS A 66 5.29 -16.41 -16.05
C HIS A 66 6.51 -15.49 -16.19
N ASP A 67 6.41 -14.21 -15.81
CA ASP A 67 7.60 -13.37 -15.69
C ASP A 67 8.57 -13.96 -14.66
N LEU A 68 9.86 -13.83 -14.94
CA LEU A 68 10.94 -14.16 -14.01
C LEU A 68 11.53 -12.87 -13.48
N VAL A 69 11.80 -12.82 -12.18
CA VAL A 69 12.39 -11.65 -11.52
C VAL A 69 13.58 -12.01 -10.66
N SER A 70 14.50 -11.05 -10.57
CA SER A 70 15.60 -11.03 -9.61
C SER A 70 15.50 -9.77 -8.75
N LEU A 71 15.67 -9.90 -7.44
CA LEU A 71 15.73 -8.76 -6.54
C LEU A 71 17.17 -8.51 -6.10
N HIS A 72 17.55 -7.23 -6.12
CA HIS A 72 18.87 -6.75 -5.78
C HIS A 72 18.76 -5.76 -4.63
N SER A 73 19.57 -5.94 -3.59
CA SER A 73 19.48 -5.16 -2.35
C SER A 73 20.79 -4.47 -2.01
N TYR A 74 20.72 -3.26 -1.50
CA TYR A 74 21.88 -2.48 -1.07
C TYR A 74 21.52 -1.39 -0.06
N ILE A 75 22.53 -0.76 0.53
CA ILE A 75 22.35 0.36 1.47
C ILE A 75 22.74 1.67 0.79
N ALA A 76 21.87 2.65 0.86
CA ALA A 76 22.10 4.02 0.42
C ALA A 76 22.15 4.96 1.62
N PHE A 77 23.19 5.79 1.67
CA PHE A 77 23.32 6.88 2.64
C PHE A 77 23.15 8.27 2.01
N ASP A 78 22.88 8.32 0.71
CA ASP A 78 22.49 9.50 -0.08
C ASP A 78 20.97 9.56 -0.31
N GLY A 79 20.22 8.71 0.37
CA GLY A 79 18.76 8.65 0.33
C GLY A 79 18.06 9.62 1.27
N PRO A 80 16.72 9.57 1.33
CA PRO A 80 15.93 10.50 2.13
C PRO A 80 15.98 10.21 3.64
N PHE A 81 16.51 9.05 4.05
CA PHE A 81 16.72 8.68 5.45
C PHE A 81 18.21 8.61 5.77
N MET A 82 18.54 8.71 7.07
CA MET A 82 19.93 8.60 7.55
C MET A 82 20.61 7.31 7.08
N MET A 83 19.83 6.23 7.00
CA MET A 83 20.20 4.99 6.34
C MET A 83 18.97 4.46 5.59
N THR A 84 19.13 4.17 4.31
CA THR A 84 18.08 3.62 3.46
C THR A 84 18.50 2.25 2.97
N VAL A 85 17.73 1.20 3.24
CA VAL A 85 17.90 -0.07 2.51
C VAL A 85 17.04 0.02 1.25
N VAL A 86 17.63 -0.30 0.10
CA VAL A 86 16.98 -0.25 -1.20
C VAL A 86 16.88 -1.67 -1.75
N HIS A 87 15.70 -2.03 -2.23
CA HIS A 87 15.45 -3.26 -2.97
C HIS A 87 14.97 -2.91 -4.37
N GLU A 88 15.64 -3.43 -5.39
CA GLU A 88 15.28 -3.29 -6.79
C GLU A 88 14.80 -4.64 -7.33
N MET A 89 13.55 -4.70 -7.79
CA MET A 89 13.00 -5.87 -8.48
C MET A 89 13.12 -5.65 -9.99
N ARG A 90 13.88 -6.52 -10.65
CA ARG A 90 14.15 -6.45 -12.08
C ARG A 90 13.66 -7.70 -12.80
N HIS A 91 13.14 -7.53 -14.00
CA HIS A 91 12.77 -8.65 -14.86
C HIS A 91 14.04 -9.39 -15.32
N ALA A 92 14.14 -10.68 -15.02
CA ALA A 92 15.39 -11.44 -15.10
C ALA A 92 15.92 -11.60 -16.54
N GLN A 93 15.06 -11.53 -17.55
CA GLN A 93 15.48 -11.71 -18.95
C GLN A 93 16.06 -10.45 -19.60
N ASN A 94 15.55 -9.26 -19.24
CA ASN A 94 15.83 -8.00 -19.94
C ASN A 94 16.30 -6.88 -19.00
N ASP A 95 16.47 -7.19 -17.71
CA ASP A 95 16.96 -6.29 -16.66
C ASP A 95 16.12 -5.01 -16.45
N ILE A 96 14.88 -4.99 -16.96
CA ILE A 96 13.96 -3.86 -16.77
C ILE A 96 13.57 -3.76 -15.30
N LEU A 97 13.68 -2.56 -14.74
CA LEU A 97 13.27 -2.27 -13.38
C LEU A 97 11.75 -2.27 -13.26
N CYS A 98 11.20 -3.23 -12.53
CA CYS A 98 9.75 -3.40 -12.37
C CYS A 98 9.23 -2.69 -11.13
N ALA A 99 9.94 -2.81 -10.01
CA ALA A 99 9.56 -2.17 -8.76
C ALA A 99 10.77 -1.84 -7.90
N THR A 100 10.63 -0.84 -7.03
CA THR A 100 11.64 -0.47 -6.04
C THR A 100 10.99 -0.34 -4.66
N VAL A 101 11.68 -0.79 -3.62
CA VAL A 101 11.33 -0.50 -2.24
C VAL A 101 12.47 0.24 -1.56
N ILE A 102 12.13 1.26 -0.79
CA ILE A 102 13.03 1.89 0.16
C ILE A 102 12.54 1.71 1.59
N ASP A 103 13.46 1.30 2.46
CA ASP A 103 13.23 1.13 3.89
C ASP A 103 14.03 2.18 4.66
N GLY A 104 13.32 3.04 5.38
CA GLY A 104 13.90 4.13 6.14
C GLY A 104 14.28 3.74 7.56
N PHE A 105 15.56 3.86 7.88
CA PHE A 105 16.11 3.66 9.21
C PHE A 105 16.66 4.97 9.78
N GLN A 106 16.59 5.08 11.10
CA GLN A 106 17.17 6.21 11.85
C GLN A 106 18.05 5.66 12.98
N PRO A 107 19.28 5.23 12.66
CA PRO A 107 20.24 4.83 13.68
C PRO A 107 20.53 5.99 14.62
N ASN A 108 21.03 5.68 15.82
CA ASN A 108 21.50 6.70 16.76
C ASN A 108 22.54 7.59 16.07
N THR A 109 22.39 8.91 16.16
CA THR A 109 23.29 9.90 15.56
C THR A 109 24.75 9.66 15.91
N ASN A 110 25.03 9.18 17.13
CA ASN A 110 26.39 8.89 17.59
C ASN A 110 27.00 7.64 16.93
N ALA A 111 26.19 6.76 16.33
CA ALA A 111 26.60 5.50 15.71
C ALA A 111 26.67 5.55 14.18
N VAL A 112 26.28 6.67 13.54
CA VAL A 112 26.15 6.75 12.06
C VAL A 112 27.46 6.44 11.34
N THR A 113 28.58 6.98 11.83
CA THR A 113 29.90 6.74 11.24
C THR A 113 30.29 5.26 11.30
N ASP A 114 29.97 4.59 12.41
CA ASP A 114 30.27 3.17 12.60
C ASP A 114 29.34 2.29 11.77
N VAL A 115 28.05 2.65 11.67
CA VAL A 115 27.07 2.01 10.78
C VAL A 115 27.55 2.10 9.33
N ARG A 116 27.98 3.28 8.87
CA ARG A 116 28.49 3.45 7.50
C ARG A 116 29.73 2.58 7.24
N LYS A 117 30.70 2.58 8.16
CA LYS A 117 31.90 1.71 8.05
C LYS A 117 31.54 0.23 8.02
N ARG A 118 30.60 -0.20 8.87
CA ARG A 118 30.16 -1.60 8.97
C ARG A 118 29.52 -2.09 7.66
N PHE A 119 28.78 -1.22 6.99
CA PHE A 119 28.04 -1.57 5.76
C PHE A 119 28.69 -1.04 4.47
N ASP A 120 29.97 -0.65 4.51
CA ASP A 120 30.69 -0.12 3.34
C ASP A 120 30.66 -1.10 2.15
N ALA A 121 30.79 -2.39 2.44
CA ALA A 121 30.72 -3.46 1.43
C ALA A 121 29.36 -3.59 0.72
N PHE A 122 28.30 -3.06 1.33
CA PHE A 122 26.92 -3.13 0.83
C PHE A 122 26.41 -1.79 0.32
N GLN A 123 27.27 -0.77 0.28
CA GLN A 123 26.86 0.58 -0.10
C GLN A 123 26.64 0.70 -1.61
N GLY A 124 25.53 1.33 -1.98
CA GLY A 124 25.20 1.72 -3.34
C GLY A 124 24.76 3.19 -3.40
N ARG A 125 24.55 3.68 -4.63
CA ARG A 125 23.98 5.01 -4.88
C ARG A 125 22.47 4.86 -5.03
N LEU A 126 21.69 5.71 -4.38
CA LEU A 126 20.24 5.71 -4.61
C LEU A 126 19.93 6.22 -6.02
N ASP A 127 19.23 5.42 -6.83
CA ASP A 127 18.73 5.88 -8.11
C ASP A 127 17.52 6.81 -7.90
N LYS A 128 17.40 7.85 -8.73
CA LYS A 128 16.31 8.83 -8.65
C LYS A 128 14.94 8.18 -8.84
N ILE A 129 14.87 7.13 -9.66
CA ILE A 129 13.63 6.39 -9.90
C ILE A 129 13.08 5.72 -8.62
N SER A 130 13.94 5.44 -7.64
CA SER A 130 13.56 4.84 -6.35
C SER A 130 13.01 5.85 -5.33
N ILE A 131 13.22 7.16 -5.55
CA ILE A 131 12.79 8.22 -4.61
C ILE A 131 11.30 8.51 -4.83
N PRO A 132 10.40 8.35 -3.85
CA PRO A 132 8.96 8.59 -3.98
C PRO A 132 8.61 9.97 -4.56
N THR A 133 7.58 10.01 -5.39
CA THR A 133 7.12 11.20 -6.14
C THR A 133 5.64 11.51 -5.92
N LEU A 134 4.82 10.51 -5.57
CA LEU A 134 3.39 10.67 -5.30
C LEU A 134 3.10 10.81 -3.81
N LEU A 135 3.93 10.18 -2.97
CA LEU A 135 3.77 10.17 -1.52
C LEU A 135 4.89 10.94 -0.83
N ASP A 136 4.53 11.62 0.27
CA ASP A 136 5.51 12.19 1.20
C ASP A 136 6.31 11.06 1.88
N ILE A 137 7.60 11.29 2.05
CA ILE A 137 8.57 10.32 2.57
C ILE A 137 8.49 10.23 4.10
N ALA A 138 7.99 11.27 4.77
CA ALA A 138 7.87 11.27 6.22
C ALA A 138 6.96 10.13 6.72
N ALA A 139 7.40 9.48 7.80
CA ALA A 139 6.61 8.45 8.46
C ALA A 139 5.29 9.04 8.99
N SER A 140 4.22 8.30 8.80
CA SER A 140 2.88 8.74 9.19
C SER A 140 2.67 8.50 10.69
N HIS A 141 2.62 9.60 11.47
CA HIS A 141 2.57 9.54 12.94
C HIS A 141 1.20 9.83 13.55
N SER A 142 0.12 9.67 12.78
CA SER A 142 -1.20 10.02 13.29
C SER A 142 -1.65 9.05 14.38
N LYS A 143 -1.73 9.53 15.63
CA LYS A 143 -2.44 8.86 16.73
C LYS A 143 -3.96 9.06 16.61
N SER A 144 -4.50 8.93 15.41
CA SER A 144 -5.94 9.04 15.21
C SER A 144 -6.63 7.89 15.94
N SER A 145 -7.54 8.22 16.84
CA SER A 145 -8.42 7.21 17.44
C SER A 145 -9.41 6.71 16.39
N MET A 146 -9.90 5.49 16.57
CA MET A 146 -10.94 4.94 15.69
C MET A 146 -12.17 5.86 15.63
N ASP A 147 -12.61 6.41 16.77
CA ASP A 147 -13.79 7.28 16.83
C ASP A 147 -13.58 8.59 16.03
N SER A 148 -12.37 9.16 16.11
CA SER A 148 -12.01 10.33 15.32
C SER A 148 -11.93 10.02 13.82
N LEU A 149 -11.51 8.82 13.44
CA LEU A 149 -11.49 8.43 12.03
C LEU A 149 -12.92 8.17 11.51
N MET A 150 -13.79 7.54 12.31
CA MET A 150 -15.19 7.31 11.93
C MET A 150 -15.95 8.63 11.74
N SER A 151 -15.71 9.63 12.59
CA SER A 151 -16.33 10.95 12.42
C SER A 151 -15.85 11.69 11.17
N MET A 152 -14.69 11.31 10.61
CA MET A 152 -14.17 11.80 9.33
C MET A 152 -14.62 10.95 8.13
N GLY A 153 -15.54 9.99 8.33
CA GLY A 153 -16.10 9.17 7.25
C GLY A 153 -15.28 7.95 6.87
N THR A 154 -14.20 7.63 7.59
CA THR A 154 -13.50 6.35 7.40
C THR A 154 -14.40 5.19 7.82
N ARG A 155 -14.24 4.02 7.19
CA ARG A 155 -15.09 2.84 7.40
C ARG A 155 -14.25 1.61 7.71
N ILE A 156 -14.81 0.68 8.49
CA ILE A 156 -14.17 -0.62 8.71
C ILE A 156 -14.37 -1.46 7.45
N CYS A 157 -13.29 -1.79 6.76
CA CYS A 157 -13.32 -2.49 5.47
C CYS A 157 -12.73 -3.90 5.53
N PHE A 158 -12.00 -4.26 6.61
CA PHE A 158 -11.45 -5.60 6.79
C PHE A 158 -11.30 -5.95 8.28
N ARG A 159 -11.35 -7.24 8.60
CA ARG A 159 -11.05 -7.81 9.91
C ARG A 159 -10.22 -9.06 9.73
N GLY A 160 -9.26 -9.28 10.61
CA GLY A 160 -8.38 -10.44 10.54
C GLY A 160 -7.84 -10.85 11.89
N THR A 161 -7.19 -11.99 11.89
CA THR A 161 -6.45 -12.54 13.03
C THR A 161 -5.05 -12.84 12.54
N VAL A 162 -4.05 -12.53 13.35
CA VAL A 162 -2.65 -12.87 13.07
C VAL A 162 -2.46 -14.36 13.36
N PHE A 163 -2.22 -15.16 12.33
CA PHE A 163 -1.90 -16.58 12.48
C PHE A 163 -0.41 -16.79 12.75
N PRO A 164 0.00 -17.95 13.31
CA PRO A 164 1.41 -18.26 13.52
C PRO A 164 2.27 -18.15 12.25
N ARG A 165 1.70 -18.47 11.07
CA ARG A 165 2.38 -18.35 9.77
C ARG A 165 2.66 -16.91 9.33
N ASP A 166 1.96 -15.94 9.91
CA ASP A 166 2.09 -14.52 9.56
C ASP A 166 3.23 -13.85 10.35
N VAL A 167 3.82 -14.58 11.29
CA VAL A 167 4.80 -14.07 12.25
C VAL A 167 6.20 -14.53 11.88
N GLY A 168 7.12 -13.57 11.78
CA GLY A 168 8.53 -13.83 11.48
C GLY A 168 9.34 -14.33 12.69
N PRO A 169 10.66 -14.58 12.51
CA PRO A 169 11.56 -15.02 13.58
C PRO A 169 11.57 -14.10 14.81
N GLU A 170 11.29 -12.81 14.61
CA GLU A 170 11.21 -11.79 15.67
C GLU A 170 9.92 -11.87 16.51
N GLY A 171 9.03 -12.82 16.22
CA GLY A 171 7.76 -12.98 16.95
C GLY A 171 6.74 -11.89 16.64
N THR A 172 6.92 -11.15 15.54
CA THR A 172 5.99 -10.11 15.07
C THR A 172 5.51 -10.36 13.64
N ALA A 173 4.32 -9.84 13.32
CA ALA A 173 3.72 -9.96 11.99
C ALA A 173 4.55 -9.21 10.92
N GLY A 174 4.67 -9.81 9.73
CA GLY A 174 5.35 -9.21 8.57
C GLY A 174 4.50 -8.19 7.80
N ASP A 175 5.12 -7.49 6.85
CA ASP A 175 4.44 -6.51 6.00
C ASP A 175 3.42 -7.19 5.09
N GLN A 176 3.72 -8.39 4.60
CA GLN A 176 2.82 -9.19 3.75
C GLN A 176 1.40 -9.29 4.33
N LEU A 177 1.24 -9.63 5.61
CA LEU A 177 -0.08 -9.74 6.25
C LEU A 177 -0.85 -8.41 6.18
N VAL A 178 -0.15 -7.33 6.54
CA VAL A 178 -0.74 -6.01 6.68
C VAL A 178 -1.11 -5.42 5.33
N VAL A 179 -0.23 -5.57 4.33
CA VAL A 179 -0.50 -5.13 2.94
C VAL A 179 -1.59 -5.97 2.30
N HIS A 180 -1.63 -7.27 2.55
CA HIS A 180 -2.74 -8.11 2.11
C HIS A 180 -4.07 -7.61 2.68
N ALA A 181 -4.14 -7.35 4.00
CA ALA A 181 -5.33 -6.80 4.64
C ALA A 181 -5.75 -5.44 4.06
N PHE A 182 -4.79 -4.56 3.74
CA PHE A 182 -5.07 -3.27 3.11
C PHE A 182 -5.57 -3.42 1.66
N SER A 183 -5.05 -4.39 0.92
CA SER A 183 -5.50 -4.69 -0.43
C SER A 183 -6.95 -5.18 -0.42
N GLN A 184 -7.29 -6.13 0.46
CA GLN A 184 -8.68 -6.57 0.66
C GLN A 184 -9.60 -5.42 1.10
N ALA A 185 -9.12 -4.56 2.00
CA ALA A 185 -9.86 -3.40 2.46
C ALA A 185 -10.11 -2.35 1.37
N THR A 186 -9.23 -2.27 0.35
CA THR A 186 -9.38 -1.37 -0.79
C THR A 186 -10.57 -1.78 -1.66
N GLU A 187 -10.67 -3.06 -2.00
CA GLU A 187 -11.78 -3.59 -2.80
C GLU A 187 -13.14 -3.36 -2.11
N HIS A 188 -13.21 -3.60 -0.80
CA HIS A 188 -14.42 -3.33 -0.03
C HIS A 188 -14.76 -1.84 0.06
N LEU A 189 -13.75 -0.97 0.18
CA LEU A 189 -13.96 0.48 0.16
C LEU A 189 -14.52 0.93 -1.18
N LEU A 190 -13.95 0.48 -2.30
CA LEU A 190 -14.41 0.84 -3.64
C LEU A 190 -15.86 0.42 -3.88
N LEU A 191 -16.25 -0.79 -3.48
CA LEU A 191 -17.63 -1.24 -3.54
C LEU A 191 -18.57 -0.35 -2.70
N GLN A 192 -18.12 0.08 -1.53
CA GLN A 192 -18.87 0.99 -0.65
C GLN A 192 -19.00 2.42 -1.20
N GLU A 193 -18.09 2.83 -2.09
CA GLU A 193 -18.14 4.08 -2.86
C GLU A 193 -18.94 3.93 -4.17
N GLY A 194 -19.57 2.77 -4.41
CA GLY A 194 -20.40 2.51 -5.59
C GLY A 194 -19.62 2.19 -6.86
N VAL A 195 -18.32 1.89 -6.74
CA VAL A 195 -17.53 1.38 -7.88
C VAL A 195 -17.86 -0.10 -8.08
N GLU A 196 -18.35 -0.45 -9.26
CA GLU A 196 -18.64 -1.86 -9.58
C GLU A 196 -17.35 -2.68 -9.61
N ALA A 197 -17.38 -3.90 -9.07
CA ALA A 197 -16.23 -4.79 -8.97
C ALA A 197 -15.58 -5.16 -10.33
N ASN A 198 -16.27 -4.93 -11.44
CA ASN A 198 -15.78 -5.16 -12.79
C ASN A 198 -15.46 -3.87 -13.56
N ALA A 199 -15.73 -2.69 -13.00
CA ALA A 199 -15.43 -1.41 -13.66
C ALA A 199 -13.92 -1.19 -13.84
N SER A 200 -13.10 -1.90 -13.06
CA SER A 200 -11.64 -1.93 -13.13
C SER A 200 -11.09 -2.90 -14.18
N LYS A 201 -11.90 -3.83 -14.74
CA LYS A 201 -11.50 -4.67 -15.89
C LYS A 201 -11.54 -3.83 -17.16
N GLY A 202 -10.57 -2.94 -17.34
CA GLY A 202 -10.67 -1.97 -18.41
C GLY A 202 -9.56 -0.94 -18.54
N ASP A 203 -8.34 -1.18 -18.02
CA ASP A 203 -7.19 -0.39 -18.45
C ASP A 203 -6.82 -0.79 -19.90
N GLN A 204 -7.66 -0.37 -20.85
CA GLN A 204 -7.39 -0.28 -22.30
C GLN A 204 -6.41 0.87 -22.62
N PHE A 205 -5.85 1.52 -21.60
CA PHE A 205 -4.88 2.59 -21.73
C PHE A 205 -3.48 2.03 -21.47
N GLY A 206 -2.74 1.79 -22.55
CA GLY A 206 -1.45 1.09 -22.58
C GLY A 206 -0.25 1.76 -21.89
N GLY A 207 -0.47 2.44 -20.77
CA GLY A 207 0.59 2.88 -19.85
C GLY A 207 0.53 2.06 -18.57
N THR A 208 1.67 1.62 -18.04
CA THR A 208 1.73 1.07 -16.68
C THR A 208 1.56 2.22 -15.68
N PRO A 209 0.44 2.32 -14.95
CA PRO A 209 0.25 3.40 -14.00
C PRO A 209 1.26 3.26 -12.86
N LEU A 210 2.11 4.27 -12.66
CA LEU A 210 3.00 4.33 -11.51
C LEU A 210 2.14 4.27 -10.24
N GLN A 211 2.40 3.27 -9.40
CA GLN A 211 1.77 3.12 -8.10
C GLN A 211 2.81 3.27 -7.00
N GLU A 212 2.50 4.08 -5.98
CA GLU A 212 3.30 4.19 -4.77
C GLU A 212 2.47 3.74 -3.56
N MET A 213 3.11 2.99 -2.66
CA MET A 213 2.52 2.55 -1.41
C MET A 213 3.51 2.74 -0.26
N LYS A 214 3.12 3.53 0.75
CA LYS A 214 3.89 3.80 1.96
C LYS A 214 3.27 3.07 3.14
N LEU A 215 4.03 2.18 3.76
CA LEU A 215 3.69 1.49 5.00
C LEU A 215 4.50 2.08 6.16
N THR A 216 3.80 2.54 7.20
CA THR A 216 4.41 2.99 8.46
C THR A 216 3.93 2.10 9.60
N TRP A 217 4.86 1.45 10.30
CA TRP A 217 4.56 0.73 11.54
C TRP A 217 4.57 1.68 12.73
N VAL A 218 3.59 1.52 13.62
CA VAL A 218 3.44 2.25 14.88
C VAL A 218 3.70 1.33 16.07
N SER A 219 3.23 0.09 16.00
CA SER A 219 3.50 -0.93 17.01
C SER A 219 3.39 -2.33 16.42
N PRO A 220 4.06 -3.34 16.98
CA PRO A 220 4.03 -4.70 16.44
C PRO A 220 2.70 -5.41 16.72
N LEU A 221 2.39 -6.39 15.86
CA LEU A 221 1.35 -7.40 16.03
C LEU A 221 1.98 -8.76 16.32
N LYS A 222 1.34 -9.57 17.15
CA LYS A 222 1.76 -10.92 17.52
C LYS A 222 0.73 -11.96 17.11
N ALA A 223 1.15 -13.22 17.04
CA ALA A 223 0.24 -14.35 16.78
C ALA A 223 -0.92 -14.36 17.80
N GLY A 224 -2.14 -14.53 17.30
CA GLY A 224 -3.37 -14.51 18.08
C GLY A 224 -4.00 -13.12 18.25
N ASP A 225 -3.27 -12.03 17.95
CA ASP A 225 -3.88 -10.69 17.94
C ASP A 225 -4.98 -10.63 16.87
N VAL A 226 -6.09 -9.99 17.21
CA VAL A 226 -7.19 -9.70 16.28
C VAL A 226 -7.08 -8.25 15.87
N PHE A 227 -7.29 -7.96 14.59
CA PHE A 227 -7.17 -6.62 14.05
C PHE A 227 -8.30 -6.26 13.08
N LEU A 228 -8.43 -4.97 12.81
CA LEU A 228 -9.33 -4.42 11.82
C LEU A 228 -8.62 -3.34 11.01
N VAL A 229 -9.08 -3.15 9.78
CA VAL A 229 -8.63 -2.08 8.90
C VAL A 229 -9.75 -1.07 8.73
N MET A 230 -9.44 0.19 9.00
CA MET A 230 -10.25 1.34 8.66
C MET A 230 -9.68 2.02 7.43
N SER A 231 -10.50 2.24 6.41
CA SER A 231 -10.07 2.83 5.15
C SER A 231 -10.86 4.09 4.82
N ALA A 232 -10.22 5.00 4.09
CA ALA A 232 -10.88 6.11 3.43
C ALA A 232 -10.21 6.42 2.08
N LEU A 233 -11.04 6.95 1.18
CA LEU A 233 -10.60 7.49 -0.10
C LEU A 233 -10.62 9.01 -0.01
N HIS A 234 -9.46 9.63 -0.14
CA HIS A 234 -9.32 11.08 -0.16
C HIS A 234 -9.26 11.56 -1.60
N HIS A 235 -10.37 12.11 -2.07
CA HIS A 235 -10.42 12.72 -3.40
C HIS A 235 -9.59 14.00 -3.45
N GLN A 236 -8.77 14.12 -4.48
CA GLN A 236 -8.02 15.36 -4.74
C GLN A 236 -8.68 16.14 -5.87
N LYS A 237 -8.68 17.48 -5.75
CA LYS A 237 -9.12 18.36 -6.86
C LYS A 237 -8.21 18.20 -8.08
N THR A 238 -6.93 17.97 -7.84
CA THR A 238 -5.88 17.81 -8.86
C THR A 238 -4.96 16.67 -8.45
N GLY A 239 -4.64 15.77 -9.38
CA GLY A 239 -3.75 14.63 -9.13
C GLY A 239 -4.48 13.36 -8.70
N PRO A 240 -3.74 12.30 -8.37
CA PRO A 240 -4.32 11.00 -8.04
C PRO A 240 -4.98 11.01 -6.66
N ASP A 241 -6.09 10.28 -6.55
CA ASP A 241 -6.77 10.02 -5.28
C ASP A 241 -5.84 9.28 -4.31
N LEU A 242 -5.99 9.55 -3.01
CA LEU A 242 -5.19 8.92 -1.96
C LEU A 242 -6.05 7.92 -1.20
N PHE A 243 -5.66 6.65 -1.26
CA PHE A 243 -6.16 5.64 -0.33
C PHE A 243 -5.38 5.73 0.97
N ARG A 244 -6.10 5.79 2.09
CA ARG A 244 -5.50 5.77 3.41
C ARG A 244 -6.14 4.68 4.25
N HIS A 245 -5.30 3.78 4.77
CA HIS A 245 -5.68 2.70 5.64
C HIS A 245 -5.04 2.86 7.02
N HIS A 246 -5.79 2.55 8.05
CA HIS A 246 -5.36 2.48 9.44
C HIS A 246 -5.66 1.08 9.97
N LEU A 247 -4.62 0.39 10.42
CA LEU A 247 -4.77 -0.91 11.07
C LEU A 247 -4.80 -0.71 12.59
N PHE A 248 -5.81 -1.29 13.24
CA PHE A 248 -5.97 -1.27 14.69
C PHE A 248 -5.98 -2.68 15.25
N GLU A 249 -5.33 -2.88 16.39
CA GLU A 249 -5.61 -4.06 17.22
C GLU A 249 -7.02 -3.90 17.81
N ALA A 250 -7.85 -4.92 17.65
CA ALA A 250 -9.30 -4.81 17.82
C ALA A 250 -9.73 -4.66 19.28
N ARG A 251 -8.97 -5.19 20.23
CA ARG A 251 -9.32 -5.21 21.67
C ARG A 251 -8.93 -3.92 22.37
N THR A 252 -7.71 -3.45 22.16
CA THR A 252 -7.13 -2.25 22.76
C THR A 252 -7.35 -1.01 21.89
N LYS A 253 -7.85 -1.18 20.65
CA LYS A 253 -8.05 -0.09 19.67
C LYS A 253 -6.78 0.72 19.41
N ARG A 254 -5.61 0.08 19.54
CA ARG A 254 -4.31 0.73 19.35
C ARG A 254 -3.95 0.70 17.88
N THR A 255 -3.51 1.84 17.34
CA THR A 255 -2.97 1.91 15.98
C THR A 255 -1.71 1.06 15.86
N ILE A 256 -1.72 0.16 14.89
CA ILE A 256 -0.62 -0.75 14.59
C ILE A 256 0.19 -0.24 13.40
N ALA A 257 -0.50 0.10 12.31
CA ALA A 257 0.13 0.51 11.07
C ALA A 257 -0.77 1.48 10.30
N ILE A 258 -0.13 2.28 9.46
CA ILE A 258 -0.81 3.18 8.53
C ILE A 258 -0.24 2.90 7.14
N CYS A 259 -1.14 2.73 6.16
CA CYS A 259 -0.77 2.60 4.77
C CYS A 259 -1.41 3.72 3.94
N GLU A 260 -0.60 4.35 3.11
CA GLU A 260 -1.03 5.37 2.16
C GLU A 260 -0.65 4.88 0.76
N SER A 261 -1.58 4.92 -0.19
CA SER A 261 -1.28 4.56 -1.58
C SER A 261 -1.90 5.51 -2.57
N ARG A 262 -1.18 5.72 -3.67
CA ARG A 262 -1.59 6.53 -4.82
C ARG A 262 -1.22 5.80 -6.09
N LYS A 263 -2.09 5.91 -7.09
CA LYS A 263 -1.90 5.36 -8.43
C LYS A 263 -2.08 6.51 -9.42
N ASN A 264 -1.07 6.79 -10.24
CA ASN A 264 -1.22 7.71 -11.36
C ASN A 264 -2.00 6.99 -12.46
N GLU A 265 -3.29 7.28 -12.57
CA GLU A 265 -4.02 6.94 -13.78
C GLU A 265 -3.48 7.81 -14.92
N SER A 266 -2.98 7.16 -15.98
CA SER A 266 -2.69 7.84 -17.24
C SER A 266 -4.03 8.40 -17.76
N THR A 267 -4.26 9.68 -17.55
CA THR A 267 -5.42 10.47 -18.03
C THR A 267 -6.78 9.92 -17.62
N ARG A 268 -7.19 10.16 -16.38
CA ARG A 268 -8.61 10.23 -16.03
C ARG A 268 -9.21 11.41 -16.80
N ALA A 269 -10.18 11.17 -17.67
CA ALA A 269 -10.97 12.28 -18.24
C ALA A 269 -11.55 13.09 -17.07
N PRO A 270 -11.55 14.45 -17.15
CA PRO A 270 -12.13 15.26 -16.10
C PRO A 270 -13.56 14.78 -15.86
N ARG A 271 -13.91 14.47 -14.60
CA ARG A 271 -15.32 14.26 -14.24
C ARG A 271 -16.04 15.54 -14.65
N ASP A 272 -16.95 15.41 -15.60
CA ASP A 272 -17.65 16.53 -16.20
C ASP A 272 -18.15 17.50 -15.12
N ALA A 273 -17.85 18.77 -15.35
CA ALA A 273 -18.49 19.87 -14.69
C ALA A 273 -19.95 19.95 -15.17
N GLU A 274 -20.80 19.04 -14.68
CA GLU A 274 -22.25 19.25 -14.63
C GLU A 274 -22.56 19.83 -13.24
N SER A 275 -23.23 20.95 -13.02
CA SER A 275 -23.93 21.90 -13.89
C SER A 275 -24.23 23.13 -13.01
N SER A 276 -23.61 24.28 -13.28
CA SER A 276 -23.99 25.55 -12.64
C SER A 276 -24.75 26.44 -13.62
N GLU A 277 -25.76 25.89 -14.29
CA GLU A 277 -26.77 26.67 -15.01
C GLU A 277 -28.11 25.96 -14.86
N VAL A 278 -28.89 26.38 -13.86
CA VAL A 278 -30.34 26.26 -13.91
C VAL A 278 -30.85 27.70 -13.88
N GLU A 279 -30.86 28.33 -15.06
CA GLU A 279 -31.73 29.45 -15.33
C GLU A 279 -33.15 28.92 -15.56
N ASP A 280 -34.07 29.52 -14.81
CA ASP A 280 -35.49 29.72 -15.07
C ASP A 280 -36.10 29.02 -16.29
N LEU A 281 -36.89 27.98 -16.03
CA LEU A 281 -38.09 27.71 -16.83
C LEU A 281 -39.24 27.31 -15.89
N ALA A 282 -40.08 28.29 -15.63
CA ALA A 282 -41.40 28.12 -15.05
C ALA A 282 -42.25 27.18 -15.92
N PHE A 283 -42.80 26.13 -15.33
CA PHE A 283 -44.02 25.51 -15.85
C PHE A 283 -44.91 25.09 -14.68
N SER A 284 -45.89 25.95 -14.38
CA SER A 284 -47.10 25.58 -13.66
C SER A 284 -47.83 24.48 -14.42
N LEU A 285 -48.32 23.47 -13.71
CA LEU A 285 -49.64 22.90 -13.93
C LEU A 285 -50.09 22.15 -12.68
N GLU A 286 -51.10 22.74 -12.03
CA GLU A 286 -51.90 22.16 -10.97
C GLU A 286 -52.80 21.02 -11.50
N THR A 287 -53.12 20.09 -10.59
CA THR A 287 -54.24 19.12 -10.57
C THR A 287 -54.16 17.95 -11.57
N VAL A 288 -54.31 16.68 -11.19
CA VAL A 288 -55.42 16.04 -10.44
C VAL A 288 -54.93 14.74 -9.76
N PHE A 289 -55.25 14.56 -8.46
CA PHE A 289 -55.20 13.29 -7.70
C PHE A 289 -56.48 12.46 -7.97
N PRO A 290 -56.49 11.11 -7.86
CA PRO A 290 -56.68 10.50 -6.53
C PRO A 290 -56.06 9.10 -6.29
N ASN A 291 -55.70 8.89 -5.03
CA ASN A 291 -55.83 7.64 -4.25
C ASN A 291 -55.33 6.31 -4.82
N GLY A 292 -54.23 5.82 -4.22
CA GLY A 292 -53.89 4.41 -4.24
C GLY A 292 -52.69 4.07 -3.37
N LYS A 293 -52.91 3.83 -2.07
CA LYS A 293 -51.91 3.15 -1.22
C LYS A 293 -51.75 1.70 -1.69
N PRO A 294 -50.53 1.15 -1.69
CA PRO A 294 -50.37 -0.25 -1.35
C PRO A 294 -49.46 -0.47 -0.13
N LYS A 295 -49.97 -1.39 0.66
CA LYS A 295 -49.50 -2.07 1.87
C LYS A 295 -48.00 -2.36 1.98
N ARG A 296 -47.50 -2.14 3.21
CA ARG A 296 -46.37 -2.87 3.82
C ARG A 296 -46.60 -4.38 3.72
N ASN A 297 -45.58 -5.11 3.26
CA ASN A 297 -45.39 -6.51 3.63
C ASN A 297 -44.04 -6.64 4.35
N ALA A 298 -44.12 -7.22 5.55
CA ALA A 298 -43.01 -7.78 6.29
C ALA A 298 -42.57 -9.11 5.66
N LEU A 299 -41.34 -9.52 5.98
CA LEU A 299 -40.74 -10.86 5.97
C LEU A 299 -39.39 -10.82 5.25
N PHE A 300 -38.31 -10.82 6.04
CA PHE A 300 -37.20 -11.76 5.91
C PHE A 300 -36.46 -11.78 7.25
N ASP A 301 -36.78 -12.79 8.06
CA ASP A 301 -35.83 -13.39 9.00
C ASP A 301 -34.95 -14.33 8.18
N LEU A 302 -33.63 -14.12 8.24
CA LEU A 302 -32.55 -15.12 8.20
C LEU A 302 -31.25 -14.45 8.67
#